data_AF-A0A6B0VKB0-F1
#
_entry.id   AF-A0A6B0VKB0-F1
#
_cell.length_a   1.000
_cell.length_b   1.000
_cell.length_c   1.000
_cell.angle_alpha   90.00
_cell.angle_beta   90.00
_cell.angle_gamma   90.00
#
_symmetry.space_group_name_H-M   'P 1'
#
loop_
_entity.id
_entity.type
_entity.pdbx_description
1 polymer ?
#
loop_
_entity_poly.entity_id
_entity_poly.type
_entity_poly.pdbx_seq_one_letter_code
_entity_poly.pdbx_strand_id
1 'polypeptide(L)'
;MQRTFAKAIEQRFVEDLEWEQTALAERYDGLEFREHAEATDRLYQHIREDGYKSQRQLLEEKPDVAWDGLNDAMHPLANEIAVDIGRNGEILWNMCGQHRLAIAKVLGIDQIPVQVFRRHAEWQAVRDRVRRGEEIPDELHDHPDLADLLEE
;
A
#
# COMPACT_ATOMS: atom_id res chain seq x y z
N MET A 1 -16.27 -7.22 -5.00
CA MET A 1 -15.79 -6.98 -6.39
C MET A 1 -14.31 -6.63 -6.30
N GLN A 2 -13.45 -7.50 -6.83
CA GLN A 2 -12.01 -7.22 -6.91
C GLN A 2 -11.79 -6.05 -7.88
N ARG A 3 -10.92 -5.09 -7.54
CA ARG A 3 -10.65 -3.93 -8.40
C ARG A 3 -9.82 -4.34 -9.62
N THR A 4 -10.04 -3.67 -10.76
CA THR A 4 -9.42 -4.00 -12.07
C THR A 4 -7.92 -4.28 -11.96
N PHE A 5 -7.12 -3.35 -11.44
CA PHE A 5 -5.67 -3.57 -11.34
C PHE A 5 -5.28 -4.73 -10.42
N ALA A 6 -6.00 -4.95 -9.32
CA ALA A 6 -5.67 -6.06 -8.43
C ALA A 6 -5.91 -7.40 -9.13
N LYS A 7 -7.02 -7.52 -9.87
CA LYS A 7 -7.32 -8.70 -10.69
C LYS A 7 -6.29 -8.86 -11.82
N ALA A 8 -5.96 -7.79 -12.54
CA ALA A 8 -5.02 -7.83 -13.65
C ALA A 8 -3.59 -8.23 -13.22
N ILE A 9 -3.14 -7.76 -12.05
CA ILE A 9 -1.84 -8.11 -11.47
C ILE A 9 -1.80 -9.60 -11.10
N GLU A 10 -2.86 -10.13 -10.48
CA GLU A 10 -2.98 -11.56 -10.18
C GLU A 10 -2.96 -12.39 -11.47
N GLN A 11 -3.75 -12.00 -12.47
CA GLN A 11 -3.77 -12.66 -13.78
C GLN A 11 -2.41 -12.65 -14.47
N ARG A 12 -1.69 -11.53 -14.44
CA ARG A 12 -0.39 -11.39 -15.09
C ARG A 12 0.68 -12.23 -14.40
N PHE A 13 0.79 -12.16 -13.07
CA PHE A 13 1.95 -12.67 -12.33
C PHE A 13 1.70 -13.99 -11.60
N VAL A 14 0.44 -14.40 -11.43
CA VAL A 14 0.06 -15.67 -10.79
C VAL A 14 -0.53 -16.64 -11.82
N GLU A 15 -1.43 -16.16 -12.69
CA GLU A 15 -2.05 -16.99 -13.74
C GLU A 15 -1.23 -17.04 -15.05
N ASP A 16 -0.12 -16.28 -15.12
CA ASP A 16 0.80 -16.20 -16.27
C ASP A 16 0.10 -15.84 -17.61
N LEU A 17 -0.88 -14.95 -17.55
CA LEU A 17 -1.56 -14.42 -18.73
C LEU A 17 -0.78 -13.25 -19.35
N GLU A 18 -0.82 -13.12 -20.66
CA GLU A 18 -0.37 -11.90 -21.35
C GLU A 18 -1.28 -10.72 -20.99
N TRP A 19 -0.75 -9.49 -21.00
CA TRP A 19 -1.49 -8.30 -20.56
C TRP A 19 -2.81 -8.10 -21.33
N GLU A 20 -2.83 -8.44 -22.62
CA GLU A 20 -4.00 -8.38 -23.52
C GLU A 20 -5.14 -9.31 -23.09
N GLN A 21 -4.84 -10.31 -22.26
CA GLN A 21 -5.79 -11.29 -21.75
C GLN A 21 -6.23 -10.98 -20.31
N THR A 22 -5.69 -9.92 -19.70
CA THR A 22 -6.02 -9.52 -18.33
C THR A 22 -7.19 -8.53 -18.28
N ALA A 23 -7.74 -8.33 -17.09
CA ALA A 23 -8.74 -7.31 -16.81
C ALA A 23 -8.25 -5.87 -17.10
N LEU A 24 -6.95 -5.64 -17.29
CA LEU A 24 -6.42 -4.35 -17.71
C LEU A 24 -6.87 -4.01 -19.15
N ALA A 25 -6.80 -4.99 -20.06
CA ALA A 25 -7.20 -4.83 -21.46
C ALA A 25 -8.72 -4.67 -21.64
N GLU A 26 -9.52 -5.11 -20.65
CA GLU A 26 -10.97 -4.86 -20.63
C GLU A 26 -11.31 -3.39 -20.31
N ARG A 27 -10.38 -2.67 -19.66
CA ARG A 27 -10.60 -1.31 -19.14
C ARG A 27 -9.92 -0.22 -19.96
N TYR A 28 -8.76 -0.52 -20.52
CA TYR A 28 -7.90 0.43 -21.23
C TYR A 28 -7.53 -0.10 -22.60
N ASP A 29 -7.27 0.79 -23.55
CA ASP A 29 -6.81 0.46 -24.89
C ASP A 29 -5.64 1.34 -25.34
N GLY A 30 -5.07 1.01 -26.51
CA GLY A 30 -4.11 1.86 -27.22
C GLY A 30 -2.84 2.20 -26.42
N LEU A 31 -2.59 3.50 -26.24
CA LEU A 31 -1.40 3.98 -25.52
C LEU A 31 -1.54 3.82 -24.00
N GLU A 32 -2.72 4.14 -23.44
CA GLU A 32 -2.97 4.08 -22.00
C GLU A 32 -2.83 2.65 -21.46
N PHE A 33 -3.33 1.65 -22.21
CA PHE A 33 -3.11 0.24 -21.89
C PHE A 33 -1.61 -0.11 -21.79
N ARG A 34 -0.82 0.28 -22.80
CA ARG A 34 0.62 -0.02 -22.85
C ARG A 34 1.37 0.66 -21.71
N GLU A 35 1.08 1.93 -21.44
CA GLU A 35 1.69 2.67 -20.35
C GLU A 35 1.41 2.03 -18.99
N HIS A 36 0.16 1.61 -18.75
CA HIS A 36 -0.20 0.90 -17.52
C HIS A 36 0.46 -0.47 -17.40
N ALA A 37 0.47 -1.26 -18.47
CA ALA A 37 1.10 -2.58 -18.48
C ALA A 37 2.60 -2.47 -18.19
N GLU A 38 3.31 -1.62 -18.93
CA GLU A 38 4.75 -1.41 -18.76
C GLU A 38 5.10 -0.83 -17.38
N ALA A 39 4.33 0.15 -16.89
CA ALA A 39 4.55 0.71 -15.56
C ALA A 39 4.35 -0.34 -14.46
N THR A 40 3.37 -1.22 -14.64
CA THR A 40 3.09 -2.31 -13.68
C THR A 40 4.19 -3.36 -13.70
N ASP A 41 4.67 -3.76 -14.88
CA ASP A 41 5.81 -4.68 -15.01
C ASP A 41 7.08 -4.10 -14.38
N ARG A 42 7.41 -2.83 -14.66
CA ARG A 42 8.55 -2.16 -14.04
C ARG A 42 8.44 -2.14 -12.51
N LEU A 43 7.28 -1.76 -11.98
CA LEU A 43 7.04 -1.73 -10.55
C LEU A 43 7.15 -3.12 -9.91
N TYR A 44 6.60 -4.15 -10.56
CA TYR A 44 6.70 -5.53 -10.11
C TYR A 44 8.15 -6.00 -10.05
N GLN A 45 8.93 -5.77 -11.10
CA GLN A 45 10.35 -6.17 -11.11
C GLN A 45 11.15 -5.46 -10.03
N HIS A 46 10.94 -4.15 -9.84
CA HIS A 46 11.61 -3.41 -8.76
C HIS A 46 11.28 -3.97 -7.38
N ILE A 47 10.01 -4.23 -7.07
CA ILE A 47 9.64 -4.78 -5.75
C ILE A 47 10.15 -6.22 -5.59
N ARG A 48 10.13 -7.03 -6.66
CA ARG A 48 10.61 -8.42 -6.64
C ARG A 48 12.12 -8.51 -6.42
N GLU A 49 12.90 -7.63 -7.05
CA GLU A 49 14.36 -7.68 -7.03
C GLU A 49 14.98 -6.90 -5.87
N ASP A 50 14.45 -5.70 -5.58
CA ASP A 50 14.99 -4.81 -4.53
C ASP A 50 14.24 -4.94 -3.19
N GLY A 51 13.15 -5.71 -3.14
CA GLY A 51 12.21 -5.72 -2.02
C GLY A 51 11.27 -4.51 -2.01
N TYR A 52 10.28 -4.51 -1.12
CA TYR A 52 9.38 -3.36 -0.95
C TYR A 52 10.10 -2.24 -0.20
N LYS A 53 10.12 -1.04 -0.79
CA LYS A 53 10.66 0.18 -0.17
C LYS A 53 9.54 1.16 0.13
N SER A 54 9.55 1.73 1.35
CA SER A 54 8.68 2.86 1.68
C SER A 54 8.96 4.05 0.77
N GLN A 55 8.00 4.96 0.63
CA GLN A 55 8.22 6.19 -0.11
C GLN A 55 9.34 7.05 0.51
N ARG A 56 9.56 6.96 1.82
CA ARG A 56 10.68 7.62 2.50
C ARG A 56 12.02 7.05 2.05
N GLN A 57 12.18 5.73 2.12
CA GLN A 57 13.40 5.05 1.68
C GLN A 57 13.68 5.30 0.19
N LEU A 58 12.64 5.23 -0.66
CA LEU A 58 12.79 5.54 -2.08
C LEU A 58 13.26 6.96 -2.33
N LEU A 59 12.71 7.94 -1.61
CA LEU A 59 13.12 9.34 -1.73
C LEU A 59 14.58 9.55 -1.29
N GLU A 60 15.02 8.85 -0.24
CA GLU A 60 16.39 8.92 0.28
C GLU A 60 17.40 8.24 -0.65
N GLU A 61 17.06 7.09 -1.22
CA GLU A 61 17.98 6.26 -2.01
C GLU A 61 17.97 6.58 -3.51
N LYS A 62 16.79 6.88 -4.07
CA LYS A 62 16.52 7.03 -5.50
C LYS A 62 15.50 8.16 -5.73
N PRO A 63 15.84 9.43 -5.44
CA PRO A 63 14.90 10.56 -5.48
C PRO A 63 14.21 10.71 -6.83
N ASP A 64 14.93 10.57 -7.95
CA ASP A 64 14.35 10.67 -9.29
C ASP A 64 13.21 9.65 -9.49
N VAL A 65 13.41 8.40 -9.05
CA VAL A 65 12.38 7.35 -9.11
C VAL A 65 11.18 7.68 -8.22
N ALA A 66 11.43 8.26 -7.03
CA ALA A 66 10.37 8.64 -6.12
C ALA A 66 9.48 9.76 -6.68
N TRP A 67 10.07 10.70 -7.43
CA TRP A 67 9.35 11.79 -8.10
C TRP A 67 8.69 11.36 -9.41
N ASP A 68 9.34 10.51 -10.21
CA ASP A 68 8.76 10.00 -11.46
C ASP A 68 7.59 9.03 -11.21
N GLY A 69 7.58 8.33 -10.07
CA GLY A 69 6.55 7.37 -9.69
C GLY A 69 5.27 7.97 -9.10
N LEU A 70 5.09 9.29 -9.18
CA LEU A 70 3.91 9.98 -8.67
C LEU A 70 2.72 9.84 -9.61
N ASN A 71 1.54 9.54 -9.04
CA ASN A 71 0.28 9.54 -9.79
C ASN A 71 -0.43 10.90 -9.77
N ASP A 72 0.06 11.84 -8.96
CA ASP A 72 -0.48 13.18 -8.78
C ASP A 72 0.64 14.20 -8.52
N ALA A 73 0.28 15.45 -8.26
CA ALA A 73 1.23 16.51 -7.92
C ALA A 73 1.64 16.52 -6.42
N MET A 74 1.34 15.47 -5.65
CA MET A 74 1.70 15.42 -4.23
C MET A 74 3.17 15.01 -4.03
N HIS A 75 3.74 15.44 -2.91
CA HIS A 75 5.09 15.05 -2.52
C HIS A 75 5.20 13.52 -2.34
N PRO A 76 6.31 12.85 -2.74
CA PRO A 76 6.47 11.39 -2.65
C PRO A 76 6.14 10.80 -1.28
N LEU A 77 6.49 11.49 -0.19
CA LEU A 77 6.15 11.08 1.17
C LEU A 77 4.65 10.96 1.48
N ALA A 78 3.79 11.56 0.66
CA ALA A 78 2.34 11.44 0.76
C ALA A 78 1.75 10.44 -0.26
N ASN A 79 2.60 9.81 -1.08
CA ASN A 79 2.23 8.76 -2.03
C ASN A 79 2.44 7.36 -1.43
N GLU A 80 2.30 7.16 -0.12
CA GLU A 80 2.37 5.81 0.48
C GLU A 80 1.02 5.07 0.30
N ILE A 81 0.99 3.75 0.50
CA ILE A 81 -0.28 3.04 0.64
C ILE A 81 -1.03 3.64 1.85
N ALA A 82 -2.22 4.19 1.61
CA ALA A 82 -3.01 4.81 2.67
C ALA A 82 -3.97 3.81 3.31
N VAL A 83 -4.12 3.90 4.63
CA VAL A 83 -5.09 3.15 5.42
C VAL A 83 -5.84 4.08 6.38
N ASP A 84 -7.09 3.74 6.66
CA ASP A 84 -7.86 4.30 7.76
C ASP A 84 -7.94 3.24 8.88
N ILE A 85 -7.93 3.67 10.14
CA ILE A 85 -8.13 2.77 11.29
C ILE A 85 -9.58 2.85 11.76
N GLY A 86 -10.25 1.70 11.76
CA GLY A 86 -11.61 1.50 12.21
C GLY A 86 -11.80 1.70 13.71
N ARG A 87 -13.05 1.58 14.17
CA ARG A 87 -13.42 1.80 15.57
C ARG A 87 -12.72 0.85 16.52
N ASN A 88 -12.49 -0.38 16.09
CA ASN A 88 -11.93 -1.45 16.91
C ASN A 88 -10.50 -1.79 16.49
N GLY A 89 -9.81 -0.89 15.76
CA GLY A 89 -8.46 -1.14 15.25
C GLY A 89 -8.44 -1.85 13.89
N GLU A 90 -9.57 -1.97 13.18
CA GLU A 90 -9.52 -2.58 11.85
C GLU A 90 -8.67 -1.73 10.90
N ILE A 91 -7.68 -2.32 10.23
CA ILE A 91 -6.89 -1.62 9.21
C ILE A 91 -7.65 -1.68 7.88
N LEU A 92 -8.13 -0.53 7.43
CA LEU A 92 -8.97 -0.41 6.24
C LEU A 92 -8.17 0.28 5.13
N TRP A 93 -7.99 -0.38 4.00
CA TRP A 93 -7.31 0.23 2.86
C TRP A 93 -8.09 1.45 2.33
N ASN A 94 -7.41 2.60 2.22
CA ASN A 94 -7.99 3.88 1.82
C ASN A 94 -7.53 4.28 0.40
N MET A 95 -8.01 3.52 -0.60
CA MET A 95 -7.98 3.79 -2.05
C MET A 95 -6.63 4.07 -2.74
N CYS A 96 -5.57 4.44 -2.04
CA CYS A 96 -4.26 4.82 -2.57
C CYS A 96 -3.28 3.64 -2.57
N GLY A 97 -2.38 3.62 -3.56
CA GLY A 97 -1.34 2.58 -3.65
C GLY A 97 -1.85 1.19 -4.03
N GLN A 98 -2.97 1.11 -4.76
CA GLN A 98 -3.58 -0.18 -5.15
C GLN A 98 -2.59 -1.11 -5.87
N HIS A 99 -1.76 -0.59 -6.77
CA HIS A 99 -0.79 -1.40 -7.53
C HIS A 99 0.26 -2.00 -6.60
N ARG A 100 0.88 -1.16 -5.75
CA ARG A 100 1.87 -1.59 -4.76
C ARG A 100 1.29 -2.62 -3.79
N LEU A 101 0.06 -2.42 -3.31
CA LEU A 101 -0.61 -3.38 -2.43
C LEU A 101 -0.89 -4.72 -3.14
N ALA A 102 -1.35 -4.70 -4.38
CA ALA A 102 -1.61 -5.93 -5.14
C ALA A 102 -0.31 -6.68 -5.45
N ILE A 103 0.74 -5.97 -5.85
CA ILE A 103 2.08 -6.54 -6.10
C ILE A 103 2.64 -7.17 -4.83
N ALA A 104 2.58 -6.48 -3.69
CA ALA A 104 3.05 -7.01 -2.41
C ALA A 104 2.36 -8.32 -2.04
N LYS A 105 1.04 -8.42 -2.31
CA LYS A 105 0.27 -9.65 -2.08
C LYS A 105 0.71 -10.81 -2.97
N VAL A 106 0.86 -10.60 -4.28
CA VAL A 106 1.26 -11.69 -5.19
C VAL A 106 2.70 -12.14 -4.96
N LEU A 107 3.58 -11.24 -4.49
CA LEU A 107 4.95 -11.56 -4.10
C LEU A 107 5.06 -12.19 -2.70
N GLY A 108 3.97 -12.29 -1.95
CA GLY A 108 3.97 -12.87 -0.60
C GLY A 108 4.75 -12.05 0.42
N ILE A 109 4.72 -10.71 0.31
CA ILE A 109 5.41 -9.82 1.24
C ILE A 109 4.59 -9.72 2.53
N ASP A 110 5.19 -10.15 3.65
CA ASP A 110 4.51 -10.27 4.94
C ASP A 110 4.11 -8.91 5.54
N GLN A 111 4.93 -7.88 5.34
CA GLN A 111 4.74 -6.55 5.92
C GLN A 111 5.09 -5.44 4.93
N ILE A 112 4.30 -4.38 4.93
CA ILE A 112 4.50 -3.21 4.08
C ILE A 112 4.31 -1.92 4.87
N PRO A 113 5.04 -0.85 4.54
CA PRO A 113 4.79 0.47 5.11
C PRO A 113 3.44 1.00 4.62
N VAL A 114 2.70 1.64 5.52
CA VAL A 114 1.44 2.32 5.23
C VAL A 114 1.42 3.69 5.90
N GLN A 115 0.64 4.61 5.33
CA GLN A 115 0.32 5.88 5.95
C GLN A 115 -1.10 5.84 6.52
N VAL A 116 -1.23 6.12 7.81
CA VAL A 116 -2.55 6.27 8.44
C VAL A 116 -3.13 7.62 8.07
N PHE A 117 -4.19 7.61 7.27
CA PHE A 117 -4.85 8.82 6.79
C PHE A 117 -5.89 9.32 7.79
N ARG A 118 -6.71 8.42 8.34
CA ARG A 118 -7.65 8.72 9.43
C ARG A 118 -7.69 7.63 10.48
N ARG A 119 -8.10 8.02 11.69
CA ARG A 119 -8.44 7.12 12.78
C ARG A 119 -9.87 7.43 13.23
N HIS A 120 -10.65 6.40 13.52
CA HIS A 120 -11.94 6.56 14.18
C HIS A 120 -11.74 7.15 15.58
N ALA A 121 -12.69 7.97 16.06
CA ALA A 121 -12.55 8.68 17.34
C ALA A 121 -12.39 7.72 18.54
N GLU A 122 -13.13 6.62 18.58
CA GLU A 122 -13.03 5.58 19.59
C GLU A 122 -11.65 4.89 19.59
N TRP A 123 -11.06 4.65 18.41
CA TRP A 123 -9.70 4.12 18.34
C TRP A 123 -8.67 5.15 18.81
N GLN A 124 -8.85 6.42 18.44
CA GLN A 124 -8.01 7.49 18.96
C GLN A 124 -8.10 7.58 20.49
N ALA A 125 -9.26 7.37 21.08
CA ALA A 125 -9.41 7.32 22.54
C ALA A 125 -8.60 6.16 23.16
N VAL A 126 -8.46 5.01 22.49
CA VAL A 126 -7.56 3.93 22.92
C VAL A 126 -6.11 4.40 22.91
N ARG A 127 -5.63 5.00 21.80
CA ARG A 127 -4.26 5.57 21.74
C ARG A 127 -3.99 6.58 22.86
N ASP A 128 -4.97 7.44 23.13
CA ASP A 128 -4.84 8.47 24.17
C ASP A 128 -4.74 7.86 25.57
N ARG A 129 -5.37 6.70 25.82
CA ARG A 129 -5.22 5.93 27.07
C ARG A 129 -3.80 5.39 27.21
N VAL A 130 -3.28 4.76 26.15
CA VAL A 130 -1.88 4.25 26.12
C VAL A 130 -0.91 5.37 26.44
N ARG A 131 -1.06 6.52 25.78
CA ARG A 131 -0.20 7.69 26.00
C ARG A 131 -0.25 8.24 27.43
N ARG A 132 -1.35 8.04 28.15
CA ARG A 132 -1.51 8.42 29.57
C ARG A 132 -1.01 7.33 30.53
N GLY A 133 -0.50 6.20 30.03
CA GLY A 133 -0.09 5.06 30.84
C GLY A 133 -1.27 4.31 31.45
N GLU A 134 -2.45 4.43 30.87
CA GLU A 134 -3.63 3.68 31.31
C GLU A 134 -3.63 2.27 30.69
N GLU A 135 -4.17 1.30 31.42
CA GLU A 135 -4.34 -0.06 30.91
C GLU A 135 -5.29 -0.08 29.70
N ILE A 136 -4.95 -0.89 28.70
CA ILE A 136 -5.80 -1.23 27.55
C ILE A 136 -6.00 -2.75 27.51
N PRO A 137 -6.98 -3.27 26.77
CA PRO A 137 -7.11 -4.72 26.59
C PRO A 137 -5.85 -5.34 25.97
N ASP A 138 -5.40 -6.48 26.51
CA ASP A 138 -4.17 -7.19 26.11
C ASP A 138 -4.13 -7.46 24.60
N GLU A 139 -5.26 -7.79 23.98
CA GLU A 139 -5.37 -8.07 22.55
C GLU A 139 -5.02 -6.89 21.65
N LEU A 140 -4.99 -5.67 22.19
CA LEU A 140 -4.65 -4.46 21.43
C LEU A 140 -3.16 -4.15 21.48
N HIS A 141 -2.38 -4.74 22.40
CA HIS A 141 -0.96 -4.40 22.57
C HIS A 141 -0.11 -4.67 21.33
N ASP A 142 -0.46 -5.69 20.55
CA ASP A 142 0.25 -6.05 19.31
C ASP A 142 -0.25 -5.27 18.08
N HIS A 143 -1.18 -4.32 18.27
CA HIS A 143 -1.74 -3.59 17.14
C HIS A 143 -0.68 -2.64 16.55
N PRO A 144 -0.37 -2.72 15.24
CA PRO A 144 0.76 -2.00 14.63
C PRO A 144 0.61 -0.48 14.70
N ASP A 145 -0.62 0.03 14.74
CA ASP A 145 -0.83 1.47 14.96
C ASP A 145 -0.29 1.92 16.32
N LEU A 146 -0.32 1.10 17.39
CA LEU A 146 0.14 1.48 18.74
C LEU A 146 1.66 1.38 18.96
N ALA A 147 2.42 0.82 18.01
CA ALA A 147 3.84 0.53 18.18
C ALA A 147 4.67 1.76 18.59
N ASP A 148 4.37 2.93 18.02
CA ASP A 148 5.05 4.20 18.35
C ASP A 148 4.81 4.70 19.78
N LEU A 149 3.83 4.16 20.49
CA LEU A 149 3.50 4.51 21.87
C LEU A 149 3.94 3.44 22.89
N LEU A 150 4.17 2.21 22.43
CA LEU A 150 4.49 1.07 23.29
C LEU A 150 5.97 0.67 23.25
N GLU A 151 6.70 1.03 22.20
CA GLU A 151 8.11 0.67 22.00
C GLU A 151 9.11 1.74 22.50
N GLU A 152 8.74 2.57 23.50
CA GLU A 152 9.66 3.52 24.16
C GLU A 152 10.63 2.86 25.16
#